data_AF-A0A1A8FAJ3-F1
#
_entry.id   AF-A0A1A8FAJ3-F1
#
_cell.length_a   1.000
_cell.length_b   1.000
_cell.length_c   1.000
_cell.angle_alpha   90.00
_cell.angle_beta   90.00
_cell.angle_gamma   90.00
#
_symmetry.space_group_name_H-M   'P 1'
#
loop_
_entity.id
_entity.type
_entity.pdbx_description
1 polymer ?
#
loop_
_entity_poly.entity_id
_entity_poly.type
_entity_poly.pdbx_seq_one_letter_code
_entity_poly.pdbx_strand_id
1 'polypeptide(L)'
;EVVEQLLKIADELNRNAEFQRLINQVQANCAQEVFMMVARSIFIDGINWGRVVALFHLAYRLIYRALTTDHLENIRIVISWVLQVIRDLLYPWLVQQGGWA
;
A
#
# COMPACT_ATOMS: atom_id res chain seq x y z
N GLU A 1 2.51 -21.61 1.14
CA GLU A 1 2.66 -21.20 2.56
C GLU A 1 2.74 -19.67 2.77
N VAL A 2 3.82 -18.96 2.41
CA VAL A 2 3.91 -17.49 2.63
C VAL A 2 2.90 -16.70 1.79
N VAL A 3 2.64 -17.10 0.54
CA VAL A 3 1.65 -16.46 -0.34
C VAL A 3 0.22 -16.65 0.18
N GLU A 4 -0.09 -17.82 0.74
CA GLU A 4 -1.41 -18.09 1.35
C GLU A 4 -1.63 -17.26 2.62
N GLN A 5 -0.59 -17.06 3.42
CA GLN A 5 -0.64 -16.19 4.60
C GLN A 5 -0.89 -14.73 4.19
N LEU A 6 -0.22 -14.25 3.15
CA LEU A 6 -0.44 -12.91 2.60
C LEU A 6 -1.83 -12.75 1.98
N LEU A 7 -2.34 -13.77 1.29
CA LEU A 7 -3.70 -13.78 0.75
C LEU A 7 -4.75 -13.78 1.87
N LYS A 8 -4.52 -14.54 2.96
CA LYS A 8 -5.38 -14.52 4.15
C LYS A 8 -5.41 -13.15 4.81
N ILE A 9 -4.25 -12.53 5.03
CA ILE A 9 -4.18 -11.18 5.61
C ILE A 9 -4.88 -10.17 4.70
N ALA A 10 -4.67 -10.26 3.39
CA ALA A 10 -5.33 -9.39 2.42
C ALA A 10 -6.86 -9.58 2.40
N ASP A 11 -7.34 -10.82 2.52
CA ASP A 11 -8.76 -11.15 2.59
C ASP A 11 -9.40 -10.71 3.90
N GLU A 12 -8.70 -10.87 5.03
CA GLU A 12 -9.14 -10.39 6.35
C GLU A 12 -9.21 -8.86 6.39
N LEU A 13 -8.22 -8.16 5.81
CA LEU A 13 -8.27 -6.71 5.64
C LEU A 13 -9.44 -6.29 4.74
N ASN A 14 -9.70 -7.04 3.67
CA ASN A 14 -10.76 -6.74 2.70
C ASN A 14 -12.17 -6.98 3.27
N ARG A 15 -12.31 -7.94 4.18
CA ARG A 15 -13.57 -8.26 4.89
C ARG A 15 -13.86 -7.32 6.06
N ASN A 16 -12.89 -6.52 6.49
CA ASN A 16 -13.10 -5.57 7.57
C ASN A 16 -14.07 -4.45 7.11
N ALA A 17 -15.31 -4.53 7.59
CA ALA A 17 -16.37 -3.58 7.26
C ALA A 17 -16.05 -2.15 7.68
N GLU A 18 -15.19 -1.98 8.68
CA GLU A 18 -14.67 -0.68 9.13
C GLU A 18 -13.64 -0.13 8.13
N PHE A 19 -12.76 -0.98 7.60
CA PHE A 19 -11.84 -0.63 6.51
C PHE A 19 -12.60 -0.26 5.23
N GLN A 20 -13.65 -1.01 4.87
CA GLN A 20 -14.51 -0.69 3.73
C GLN A 20 -15.30 0.61 3.95
N ARG A 21 -15.80 0.87 5.16
CA ARG A 21 -16.44 2.15 5.52
C ARG A 21 -15.48 3.32 5.47
N LEU A 22 -14.26 3.15 5.98
CA LEU A 22 -13.20 4.15 5.91
C LEU A 22 -12.89 4.47 4.44
N ILE A 23 -12.61 3.49 3.58
CA ILE A 23 -12.36 3.79 2.16
C ILE A 23 -13.56 4.50 1.50
N ASN A 24 -14.80 4.22 1.93
CA ASN A 24 -16.01 4.86 1.40
C ASN A 24 -16.32 6.26 1.97
N GLN A 25 -15.70 6.68 3.09
CA GLN A 25 -16.02 7.95 3.78
C GLN A 25 -14.84 8.91 3.94
N VAL A 26 -13.65 8.54 3.46
CA VAL A 26 -12.43 9.22 3.86
C VAL A 26 -12.23 10.55 3.11
N GLN A 27 -12.24 11.65 3.87
CA GLN A 27 -11.57 12.89 3.50
C GLN A 27 -10.10 12.56 3.21
N ALA A 28 -9.54 13.07 2.11
CA ALA A 28 -8.22 12.70 1.58
C ALA A 28 -7.08 12.53 2.63
N ASN A 29 -7.13 13.32 3.71
CA ASN A 29 -6.17 13.30 4.82
C ASN A 29 -6.16 11.96 5.59
N CYS A 30 -7.32 11.36 5.86
CA CYS A 30 -7.40 10.10 6.58
C CYS A 30 -6.97 8.89 5.72
N ALA A 31 -7.09 8.95 4.40
CA ALA A 31 -6.70 7.84 3.51
C ALA A 31 -5.20 7.68 3.47
N GLN A 32 -4.51 8.82 3.41
CA GLN A 32 -3.06 8.86 3.46
C GLN A 32 -2.56 8.26 4.77
N GLU A 33 -3.11 8.67 5.92
CA GLU A 33 -2.71 8.12 7.22
C GLU A 33 -2.89 6.61 7.30
N VAL A 34 -4.05 6.09 6.87
CA VAL A 34 -4.32 4.65 6.83
C VAL A 34 -3.34 3.94 5.89
N PHE A 35 -3.10 4.48 4.69
CA PHE A 35 -2.12 3.93 3.76
C PHE A 35 -0.73 3.86 4.38
N MET A 36 -0.29 4.93 5.05
CA MET A 36 1.02 4.98 5.70
C MET A 36 1.12 4.00 6.86
N MET A 37 0.06 3.82 7.65
CA MET A 37 0.02 2.81 8.71
C MET A 37 0.18 1.39 8.15
N VAL A 38 -0.56 1.06 7.07
CA VAL A 38 -0.45 -0.26 6.43
C VAL A 38 0.94 -0.43 5.78
N ALA A 39 1.48 0.59 5.13
CA ALA A 39 2.83 0.53 4.61
C ALA A 39 3.85 0.25 5.71
N ARG A 40 3.77 0.94 6.85
CA ARG A 40 4.66 0.69 8.00
C ARG A 40 4.50 -0.73 8.56
N SER A 41 3.28 -1.26 8.64
CA SER A 41 3.06 -2.61 9.15
C SER A 41 3.62 -3.69 8.21
N ILE A 42 3.58 -3.47 6.88
CA ILE A 42 4.21 -4.38 5.91
C ILE A 42 5.70 -4.59 6.21
N PHE A 43 6.39 -3.54 6.66
CA PHE A 43 7.84 -3.54 6.88
C PHE A 43 8.25 -3.65 8.35
N ILE A 44 7.33 -3.90 9.28
CA ILE A 44 7.60 -3.86 10.72
C ILE A 44 8.69 -4.86 11.15
N ASP A 45 8.74 -6.04 10.53
CA ASP A 45 9.78 -7.05 10.82
C ASP A 45 10.96 -7.01 9.82
N GLY A 46 11.12 -5.89 9.08
CA GLY A 46 12.19 -5.71 8.10
C GLY A 46 11.73 -5.64 6.64
N ILE A 47 12.69 -5.42 5.74
CA ILE A 47 12.44 -5.15 4.32
C ILE A 47 12.99 -6.31 3.48
N ASN A 48 12.17 -6.79 2.53
CA ASN A 48 12.57 -7.74 1.49
C ASN A 48 11.75 -7.46 0.21
N TRP A 49 12.18 -8.02 -0.92
CA TRP A 49 11.50 -7.82 -2.20
C TRP A 49 10.03 -8.26 -2.19
N GLY A 50 9.66 -9.32 -1.48
CA GLY A 50 8.27 -9.75 -1.36
C GLY A 50 7.37 -8.70 -0.70
N ARG A 51 7.87 -8.04 0.35
CA ARG A 51 7.18 -6.93 1.04
C ARG A 51 7.12 -5.68 0.18
N VAL A 52 8.17 -5.39 -0.59
CA VAL A 52 8.18 -4.28 -1.57
C VAL A 52 7.11 -4.52 -2.65
N VAL A 53 7.03 -5.73 -3.21
CA VAL A 53 5.98 -6.10 -4.16
C VAL A 53 4.58 -6.01 -3.53
N ALA A 54 4.41 -6.38 -2.26
CA ALA A 54 3.14 -6.25 -1.55
C ALA A 54 2.67 -4.78 -1.42
N LEU A 55 3.59 -3.84 -1.17
CA LEU A 55 3.28 -2.40 -1.20
C LEU A 55 2.77 -1.95 -2.58
N PHE A 56 3.45 -2.35 -3.65
CA PHE A 56 3.02 -2.03 -5.01
C PHE A 56 1.66 -2.65 -5.36
N HIS A 57 1.41 -3.89 -4.91
CA HIS A 57 0.13 -4.55 -5.10
C HIS A 57 -1.01 -3.83 -4.36
N LEU A 58 -0.77 -3.36 -3.13
CA LEU A 58 -1.71 -2.52 -2.40
C LEU A 58 -2.04 -1.24 -3.18
N ALA A 59 -1.02 -0.55 -3.68
CA ALA A 59 -1.20 0.65 -4.48
C ALA A 59 -1.97 0.37 -5.79
N TYR A 60 -1.66 -0.73 -6.47
CA TYR A 60 -2.38 -1.19 -7.66
C TYR A 60 -3.87 -1.38 -7.38
N ARG A 61 -4.24 -2.01 -6.26
CA ARG A 61 -5.66 -2.20 -5.89
C ARG A 61 -6.38 -0.86 -5.69
N LEU A 62 -5.73 0.12 -5.09
CA LEU A 62 -6.30 1.47 -4.89
C LEU A 62 -6.44 2.23 -6.22
N ILE A 63 -5.43 2.16 -7.08
CA ILE A 63 -5.46 2.77 -8.42
C ILE A 63 -6.53 2.12 -9.29
N TYR A 64 -6.61 0.79 -9.29
CA TYR A 64 -7.63 0.04 -10.04
C TYR A 64 -9.03 0.44 -9.58
N ARG A 65 -9.26 0.53 -8.26
CA ARG A 65 -10.52 1.02 -7.72
C ARG A 65 -10.84 2.43 -8.24
N ALA A 66 -9.91 3.37 -8.13
CA ALA A 66 -10.07 4.73 -8.62
C ALA A 66 -10.42 4.80 -10.12
N LEU A 67 -9.79 3.94 -10.94
CA LEU A 67 -10.12 3.80 -12.37
C LEU A 67 -11.55 3.30 -12.58
N THR A 68 -11.98 2.27 -11.84
CA THR A 68 -13.31 1.66 -12.01
C THR A 68 -14.46 2.50 -11.44
N THR A 69 -14.16 3.51 -10.62
CA THR A 69 -15.15 4.40 -10.01
C THR A 69 -15.09 5.83 -10.56
N ASP A 70 -14.38 6.06 -11.68
CA ASP A 70 -14.23 7.37 -12.35
C ASP A 70 -13.63 8.49 -11.46
N HIS A 71 -12.68 8.13 -10.60
CA HIS A 71 -11.97 9.06 -9.70
C HIS A 71 -10.48 9.16 -10.08
N LEU A 72 -10.21 9.53 -11.33
CA LEU A 72 -8.86 9.53 -11.92
C LEU A 72 -7.87 10.45 -11.18
N GLU A 73 -8.36 11.50 -10.52
CA GLU A 73 -7.59 12.40 -9.65
C GLU A 73 -6.89 11.66 -8.50
N ASN A 74 -7.49 10.58 -7.99
CA ASN A 74 -6.95 9.79 -6.90
C ASN A 74 -5.74 8.95 -7.30
N ILE A 75 -5.53 8.69 -8.60
CA ILE A 75 -4.38 7.92 -9.08
C ILE A 75 -3.08 8.63 -8.73
N ARG A 76 -3.02 9.94 -9.01
CA ARG A 76 -1.83 10.76 -8.70
C ARG A 76 -1.56 10.84 -7.21
N ILE A 77 -2.63 10.89 -6.41
CA ILE A 77 -2.56 10.91 -4.94
C ILE A 77 -1.96 9.60 -4.42
N VAL A 78 -2.44 8.43 -4.87
CA VAL A 78 -1.89 7.13 -4.45
C VAL A 78 -0.42 6.98 -4.85
N ILE A 79 -0.05 7.39 -6.07
CA ILE A 79 1.36 7.37 -6.52
C ILE A 79 2.23 8.22 -5.59
N SER A 80 1.75 9.40 -5.17
CA SER A 80 2.50 10.27 -4.26
C SER A 80 2.77 9.62 -2.90
N TRP A 81 1.82 8.82 -2.40
CA TRP A 81 1.98 8.08 -1.15
C TRP A 81 3.00 6.96 -1.28
N VAL A 82 2.98 6.22 -2.40
CA VAL A 82 3.99 5.18 -2.67
C VAL A 82 5.38 5.79 -2.75
N LEU A 83 5.52 6.91 -3.47
CA LEU A 83 6.81 7.62 -3.57
C LEU A 83 7.30 8.11 -2.21
N GLN A 84 6.39 8.55 -1.34
CA GLN A 84 6.72 8.91 0.04
C GLN A 84 7.23 7.70 0.83
N VAL A 85 6.58 6.53 0.75
CA VAL A 85 7.09 5.30 1.41
C VAL A 85 8.46 4.89 0.84
N ILE A 86 8.65 4.98 -0.48
CA ILE A 86 9.94 4.68 -1.09
C ILE A 86 11.02 5.61 -0.54
N ARG A 87 10.77 6.91 -0.53
CA ARG A 87 11.74 7.91 -0.06
C ARG A 87 12.04 7.78 1.42
N ASP A 88 11.00 7.66 2.25
CA ASP A 88 11.11 7.78 3.70
C ASP A 88 11.52 6.45 4.36
N LEU A 89 11.24 5.30 3.72
CA LEU A 89 11.47 3.98 4.30
C LEU A 89 12.36 3.07 3.45
N LEU A 90 12.08 2.94 2.14
CA LEU A 90 12.76 1.94 1.31
C LEU A 90 14.11 2.41 0.73
N TYR A 91 14.31 3.72 0.61
CA TYR A 91 15.47 4.28 -0.09
C TYR A 91 16.82 3.76 0.46
N PRO A 92 17.08 3.76 1.79
CA PRO A 92 18.35 3.24 2.31
C PRO A 92 18.55 1.76 2.00
N TRP A 93 17.48 0.97 2.07
CA TRP A 93 17.52 -0.46 1.80
C TRP A 93 17.74 -0.74 0.31
N LEU A 94 17.04 -0.02 -0.58
CA LEU A 94 17.20 -0.15 -2.04
C LEU A 94 18.63 0.15 -2.48
N VAL A 95 19.27 1.17 -1.90
CA VAL A 95 20.68 1.47 -2.17
C VAL A 95 21.58 0.29 -1.79
N GLN A 96 21.31 -0.37 -0.65
CA GLN A 96 22.07 -1.56 -0.23
C GLN A 96 21.86 -2.77 -1.16
N GLN A 97 20.70 -2.86 -1.82
CA GLN A 97 20.43 -3.92 -2.81
C GLN A 97 21.02 -3.62 -4.20
N GLY A 98 21.64 -2.46 -4.41
CA GLY A 98 22.11 -2.03 -5.74
C GLY A 98 21.02 -1.44 -6.63
N GLY A 99 19.88 -1.04 -6.05
CA GLY A 99 18.75 -0.46 -6.77
C GLY A 99 17.66 -1.49 -7.08
N TRP A 100 17.02 -1.34 -8.23
CA TRP A 100 15.87 -2.15 -8.69
C TRP A 100 16.22 -3.26 -9.68
N ALA A 101 17.51 -3.39 -10.04
CA ALA A 101 18.00 -4.25 -11.11
C ALA A 101 17.93 -5.75 -10.76
#